data_AF-A0A976X4Z3-F1
#
_entry.id   AF-A0A976X4Z3-F1
#
_cell.length_a   1.000
_cell.length_b   1.000
_cell.length_c   1.000
_cell.angle_alpha   90.00
_cell.angle_beta   90.00
_cell.angle_gamma   90.00
#
_symmetry.space_group_name_H-M   'P 1'
#
loop_
_entity.id
_entity.type
_entity.pdbx_description
1 polymer ?
#
loop_
_entity_poly.entity_id
_entity_poly.type
_entity_poly.pdbx_seq_one_letter_code
_entity_poly.pdbx_strand_id
1 'polypeptide(L)'
;MTQFFDSFRFKYTRGTFYYPLGTFISDNTNAINSYEWIQLYPTANSTLMFNTYDEEYRGRYYEKFQRTDQLYRINVPLLKKTIGNNNLVLNIGAEFVESVGYNDPASRLFLAEYLTDQNTLGFFYLGGLCPMEAKNEETKNDKSFNYDKDIFYMGSDTVHLDVANFGEFICALDREYFGNQISINDFVDLKNWYFVSGSIMNQDIVTATDPERTQVLAKIETNIPVNSGYLNNHSNHYLDYCYGNYIGPYDSNN
;
A
#
# COMPACT_ATOMS: atom_id res chain seq x y z
N MET A 1 20.07 3.25 10.42
CA MET A 1 18.87 3.13 9.56
C MET A 1 17.87 4.22 9.91
N THR A 2 17.42 4.27 11.17
CA THR A 2 16.44 5.24 11.69
C THR A 2 16.73 6.70 11.32
N GLN A 3 17.94 7.22 11.57
CA GLN A 3 18.26 8.63 11.26
C GLN A 3 18.05 9.06 9.79
N PHE A 4 18.22 8.15 8.82
CA PHE A 4 18.04 8.46 7.40
C PHE A 4 16.55 8.62 7.03
N PHE A 5 15.70 7.74 7.57
CA PHE A 5 14.25 7.80 7.34
C PHE A 5 13.56 8.84 8.24
N ASP A 6 14.06 9.03 9.47
CA ASP A 6 13.52 9.97 10.44
C ASP A 6 13.55 11.41 9.93
N SER A 7 14.60 11.82 9.21
CA SER A 7 14.69 13.18 8.66
C SER A 7 13.58 13.50 7.65
N PHE A 8 13.12 12.49 6.90
CA PHE A 8 12.01 12.67 5.97
C PHE A 8 10.66 12.57 6.68
N ARG A 9 10.48 11.55 7.54
CA ARG A 9 9.24 11.35 8.29
C ARG A 9 8.86 12.56 9.12
N PHE A 10 9.85 13.25 9.69
CA PHE A 10 9.65 14.46 10.51
C PHE A 10 8.87 15.58 9.78
N LYS A 11 8.92 15.64 8.45
CA LYS A 11 8.12 16.59 7.66
C LYS A 11 6.61 16.36 7.80
N TYR A 12 6.21 15.11 8.05
CA TYR A 12 4.81 14.69 8.07
C TYR A 12 4.28 14.44 9.48
N THR A 13 5.16 14.33 10.49
CA THR A 13 4.76 14.03 11.86
C THR A 13 4.12 15.20 12.60
N ARG A 14 4.10 16.42 12.02
CA ARG A 14 3.53 17.64 12.63
C ARG A 14 4.03 17.92 14.06
N GLY A 15 5.29 17.58 14.36
CA GLY A 15 5.87 17.75 15.69
C GLY A 15 5.57 16.60 16.67
N THR A 16 4.89 15.54 16.22
CA THR A 16 4.79 14.26 16.93
C THR A 16 5.98 13.35 16.55
N PHE A 17 6.11 12.21 17.25
CA PHE A 17 7.05 11.15 16.89
C PHE A 17 6.42 10.07 15.98
N TYR A 18 5.18 10.28 15.52
CA TYR A 18 4.42 9.30 14.76
C TYR A 18 4.38 9.71 13.28
N TYR A 19 4.76 8.79 12.40
CA TYR A 19 4.56 8.94 10.97
C TYR A 19 3.11 8.51 10.64
N PRO A 20 2.21 9.42 10.25
CA PRO A 20 0.78 9.13 10.18
C PRO A 20 0.44 8.44 8.85
N LEU A 21 0.91 7.20 8.71
CA LEU A 21 0.71 6.35 7.55
C LEU A 21 -0.41 5.35 7.83
N GLY A 22 -1.45 5.33 7.00
CA GLY A 22 -2.56 4.40 7.17
C GLY A 22 -2.91 3.65 5.89
N THR A 23 -3.40 2.44 6.08
CA THR A 23 -3.88 1.50 5.05
C THR A 23 -5.24 1.92 4.49
N PHE A 24 -5.36 1.90 3.17
CA PHE A 24 -6.58 2.11 2.41
C PHE A 24 -6.73 1.04 1.34
N ILE A 25 -7.97 0.67 1.03
CA ILE A 25 -8.28 -0.45 0.15
C ILE A 25 -9.51 -0.14 -0.70
N SER A 26 -9.61 -0.76 -1.87
CA SER A 26 -10.79 -0.62 -2.73
C SER A 26 -11.99 -1.39 -2.16
N ASP A 27 -13.16 -0.77 -2.12
CA ASP A 27 -14.42 -1.39 -1.69
C ASP A 27 -15.11 -2.21 -2.79
N ASN A 28 -14.82 -1.92 -4.06
CA ASN A 28 -15.47 -2.53 -5.21
C ASN A 28 -14.47 -2.98 -6.29
N THR A 29 -14.08 -4.24 -6.18
CA THR A 29 -13.16 -4.94 -7.10
C THR A 29 -13.74 -5.12 -8.50
N ASN A 30 -15.06 -5.32 -8.60
CA ASN A 30 -15.77 -5.53 -9.87
C ASN A 30 -15.80 -4.30 -10.78
N ALA A 31 -15.67 -3.09 -10.21
CA ALA A 31 -15.79 -1.85 -10.97
C ALA A 31 -14.45 -1.15 -11.26
N ILE A 32 -13.34 -1.63 -10.69
CA ILE A 32 -12.00 -1.00 -10.84
C ILE A 32 -11.68 -0.74 -12.31
N ASN A 33 -11.93 -1.73 -13.17
CA ASN A 33 -11.56 -1.68 -14.58
C ASN A 33 -12.41 -0.72 -15.43
N SER A 34 -13.53 -0.24 -14.90
CA SER A 34 -14.51 0.60 -15.61
C SER A 34 -14.41 2.09 -15.25
N TYR A 35 -13.61 2.44 -14.23
CA TYR A 35 -13.45 3.81 -13.76
C TYR A 35 -12.09 4.41 -14.10
N GLU A 36 -12.05 5.72 -14.29
CA GLU A 36 -10.79 6.46 -14.43
C GLU A 36 -10.05 6.54 -13.07
N TRP A 37 -10.81 6.76 -12.01
CA TRP A 37 -10.33 6.86 -10.64
C TRP A 37 -11.09 5.88 -9.76
N ILE A 38 -10.35 5.07 -9.01
CA ILE A 38 -10.93 4.22 -7.96
C ILE A 38 -10.72 4.89 -6.60
N GLN A 39 -11.78 4.95 -5.79
CA GLN A 39 -11.70 5.41 -4.41
C GLN A 39 -11.17 4.28 -3.54
N LEU A 40 -10.21 4.60 -2.69
CA LEU A 40 -9.77 3.72 -1.61
C LEU A 40 -10.31 4.26 -0.29
N TYR A 41 -10.71 3.35 0.59
CA TYR A 41 -11.31 3.66 1.89
C TYR A 41 -10.37 3.23 3.00
N PRO A 42 -10.27 4.01 4.09
CA PRO A 42 -9.42 3.67 5.22
C PRO A 42 -9.91 2.38 5.87
N THR A 43 -8.99 1.52 6.31
CA THR A 43 -9.36 0.38 7.14
C THR A 43 -9.83 0.85 8.52
N ALA A 44 -10.43 -0.06 9.30
CA ALA A 44 -10.80 0.22 10.69
C ALA A 44 -9.58 0.63 11.53
N ASN A 45 -8.43 -0.03 11.32
CA ASN A 45 -7.18 0.29 12.00
C ASN A 45 -6.68 1.68 11.63
N SER A 46 -6.67 2.03 10.34
CA SER A 46 -6.31 3.37 9.87
C SER A 46 -7.21 4.45 10.46
N THR A 47 -8.52 4.19 10.50
CA THR A 47 -9.51 5.09 11.09
C THR A 47 -9.24 5.29 12.58
N LEU A 48 -8.97 4.22 13.34
CA LEU A 48 -8.65 4.31 14.76
C LEU A 48 -7.34 5.07 15.02
N MET A 49 -6.32 4.80 14.22
CA MET A 49 -5.01 5.43 14.33
C MET A 49 -5.11 6.93 14.01
N PHE A 50 -5.77 7.31 12.91
CA PHE A 50 -5.98 8.73 12.57
C PHE A 50 -6.91 9.47 13.53
N ASN A 51 -7.93 8.79 14.08
CA ASN A 51 -8.74 9.32 15.18
C ASN A 51 -7.92 9.61 16.44
N THR A 52 -6.75 8.98 16.60
CA THR A 52 -5.86 9.20 17.73
C THR A 52 -4.80 10.26 17.42
N TYR A 53 -4.35 10.33 16.17
CA TYR A 53 -3.31 11.24 15.68
C TYR A 53 -3.79 12.70 15.56
N ASP A 54 -4.99 12.91 15.01
CA ASP A 54 -5.50 14.26 14.75
C ASP A 54 -6.32 14.78 15.94
N GLU A 55 -5.73 15.69 16.73
CA GLU A 55 -6.39 16.28 17.90
C GLU A 55 -7.66 17.07 17.54
N GLU A 56 -7.72 17.71 16.37
CA GLU A 56 -8.86 18.50 15.91
C GLU A 56 -10.04 17.61 15.49
N TYR A 57 -9.72 16.46 14.90
CA TYR A 57 -10.67 15.47 14.39
C TYR A 57 -10.72 14.19 15.22
N ARG A 58 -10.38 14.27 16.51
CA ARG A 58 -10.34 13.11 17.41
C ARG A 58 -11.70 12.41 17.43
N GLY A 59 -11.72 11.14 17.00
CA GLY A 59 -12.96 10.34 16.88
C GLY A 59 -13.87 10.69 15.69
N ARG A 60 -13.47 11.61 14.81
CA ARG A 60 -14.24 12.11 13.66
C ARG A 60 -13.46 12.06 12.34
N TYR A 61 -12.43 11.22 12.25
CA TYR A 61 -11.60 11.10 11.04
C TYR A 61 -12.44 10.80 9.79
N TYR A 62 -13.49 9.98 9.90
CA TYR A 62 -14.33 9.64 8.75
C TYR A 62 -15.04 10.88 8.15
N GLU A 63 -15.48 11.84 8.99
CA GLU A 63 -16.04 13.10 8.51
C GLU A 63 -15.00 13.94 7.74
N LYS A 64 -13.74 13.91 8.19
CA LYS A 64 -12.62 14.55 7.50
C LYS A 64 -12.30 13.86 6.18
N PHE A 65 -12.26 12.52 6.18
CA PHE A 65 -12.06 11.70 5.00
C PHE A 65 -13.11 12.03 3.94
N GLN A 66 -14.40 12.12 4.28
CA GLN A 66 -15.46 12.47 3.33
C GLN A 66 -15.27 13.85 2.67
N ARG A 67 -14.57 14.79 3.31
CA ARG A 67 -14.25 16.12 2.76
C ARG A 67 -12.96 16.16 1.95
N THR A 68 -12.14 15.12 2.06
CA THR A 68 -10.79 15.03 1.49
C THR A 68 -10.58 13.72 0.72
N ASP A 69 -11.66 13.05 0.34
CA ASP A 69 -11.68 11.70 -0.22
C ASP A 69 -10.89 11.61 -1.53
N GLN A 70 -10.84 12.72 -2.28
CA GLN A 70 -10.05 12.89 -3.50
C GLN A 70 -8.55 12.64 -3.30
N LEU A 71 -8.04 12.78 -2.08
CA LEU A 71 -6.64 12.49 -1.76
C LEU A 71 -6.34 10.99 -1.78
N TYR A 72 -7.34 10.12 -1.68
CA TYR A 72 -7.18 8.69 -1.47
C TYR A 72 -7.72 7.88 -2.66
N ARG A 73 -7.38 8.33 -3.87
CA ARG A 73 -7.81 7.70 -5.13
C ARG A 73 -6.62 7.29 -5.99
N ILE A 74 -6.79 6.24 -6.78
CA ILE A 74 -5.78 5.76 -7.75
C ILE A 74 -6.29 5.93 -9.18
N ASN A 75 -5.43 6.42 -10.07
CA ASN A 75 -5.72 6.53 -11.50
C ASN A 75 -5.51 5.17 -12.19
N VAL A 76 -6.61 4.52 -12.57
CA VAL A 76 -6.58 3.17 -13.16
C VAL A 76 -5.98 3.16 -14.57
N PRO A 77 -6.26 4.12 -15.48
CA PRO A 77 -5.61 4.17 -16.79
C PRO A 77 -4.08 4.27 -16.72
N LEU A 78 -3.53 5.05 -15.78
CA LEU A 78 -2.08 5.17 -15.59
C LEU A 78 -1.47 3.86 -15.07
N LEU A 79 -2.16 3.20 -14.13
CA LEU A 79 -1.78 1.87 -13.67
C LEU A 79 -1.76 0.87 -14.83
N LYS A 80 -2.84 0.80 -15.62
CA LYS A 80 -2.96 -0.07 -16.81
C LYS A 80 -1.89 0.19 -17.86
N LYS A 81 -1.54 1.46 -18.11
CA LYS A 81 -0.43 1.80 -19.01
C LYS A 81 0.90 1.20 -18.56
N THR A 82 1.07 1.01 -17.25
CA THR A 82 2.28 0.47 -16.65
C THR A 82 2.30 -1.05 -16.62
N ILE A 83 1.19 -1.69 -16.25
CA ILE A 83 1.12 -3.16 -16.14
C ILE A 83 0.84 -3.85 -17.48
N GLY A 84 0.21 -3.15 -18.42
CA GLY A 84 -0.29 -3.66 -19.70
C GLY A 84 -1.78 -3.32 -19.86
N ASN A 85 -2.15 -2.63 -20.95
CA ASN A 85 -3.51 -2.10 -21.14
C ASN A 85 -4.61 -3.18 -21.16
N ASN A 86 -4.26 -4.42 -21.53
CA ASN A 86 -5.18 -5.55 -21.60
C ASN A 86 -5.35 -6.26 -20.26
N ASN A 87 -4.46 -6.03 -19.30
CA ASN A 87 -4.52 -6.67 -18.00
C ASN A 87 -5.69 -6.09 -17.18
N LEU A 88 -6.37 -6.96 -16.45
CA LEU A 88 -7.45 -6.58 -15.55
C LEU A 88 -6.89 -6.35 -14.16
N VAL A 89 -7.15 -5.18 -13.57
CA VAL A 89 -6.82 -4.93 -12.16
C VAL A 89 -7.86 -5.61 -11.30
N LEU A 90 -7.43 -6.45 -10.36
CA LEU A 90 -8.30 -7.26 -9.52
C LEU A 90 -8.55 -6.57 -8.17
N ASN A 91 -7.49 -6.11 -7.53
CA ASN A 91 -7.53 -5.49 -6.20
C ASN A 91 -6.50 -4.36 -6.11
N ILE A 92 -6.76 -3.36 -5.27
CA ILE A 92 -5.81 -2.28 -4.95
C ILE A 92 -5.84 -1.99 -3.45
N GLY A 93 -4.65 -1.96 -2.85
CA GLY A 93 -4.40 -1.52 -1.48
C GLY A 93 -3.24 -0.53 -1.44
N ALA A 94 -3.29 0.43 -0.53
CA ALA A 94 -2.34 1.52 -0.46
C ALA A 94 -2.09 1.98 0.97
N GLU A 95 -0.91 2.54 1.20
CA GLU A 95 -0.62 3.36 2.37
C GLU A 95 -0.55 4.83 1.98
N PHE A 96 -1.25 5.66 2.73
CA PHE A 96 -1.23 7.10 2.56
C PHE A 96 -0.88 7.82 3.86
N VAL A 97 -0.03 8.83 3.74
CA VAL A 97 0.18 9.80 4.81
C VAL A 97 -1.06 10.70 4.93
N GLU A 98 -1.53 10.87 6.16
CA GLU A 98 -2.68 11.71 6.52
C GLU A 98 -2.56 13.13 5.93
N SER A 99 -3.63 13.64 5.33
CA SER A 99 -3.71 14.96 4.66
C SER A 99 -2.79 15.16 3.44
N VAL A 100 -1.94 14.18 3.09
CA VAL A 100 -1.10 14.22 1.89
C VAL A 100 -1.68 13.34 0.79
N GLY A 101 -2.04 12.10 1.13
CA GLY A 101 -2.63 11.15 0.20
C GLY A 101 -1.81 10.95 -1.07
N TYR A 102 -2.48 10.98 -2.21
CA TYR A 102 -1.90 10.78 -3.54
C TYR A 102 -1.03 11.95 -4.02
N ASN A 103 -1.04 13.13 -3.38
CA ASN A 103 -0.39 14.33 -3.93
C ASN A 103 1.15 14.28 -3.88
N ASP A 104 1.72 13.46 -3.00
CA ASP A 104 3.16 13.28 -2.89
C ASP A 104 3.55 11.82 -3.18
N PRO A 105 4.18 11.55 -4.34
CA PRO A 105 4.59 10.21 -4.70
C PRO A 105 5.56 9.56 -3.71
N ALA A 106 6.40 10.33 -3.02
CA ALA A 106 7.40 9.79 -2.08
C ALA A 106 6.80 9.43 -0.70
N SER A 107 5.60 9.93 -0.39
CA SER A 107 4.93 9.70 0.89
C SER A 107 3.82 8.64 0.83
N ARG A 108 3.77 7.83 -0.24
CA ARG A 108 2.77 6.77 -0.42
C ARG A 108 3.40 5.46 -0.84
N LEU A 109 2.67 4.37 -0.64
CA LEU A 109 2.90 3.12 -1.36
C LEU A 109 1.57 2.51 -1.78
N PHE A 110 1.57 1.70 -2.84
CA PHE A 110 0.42 0.87 -3.16
C PHE A 110 0.82 -0.42 -3.85
N LEU A 111 -0.02 -1.43 -3.66
CA LEU A 111 0.02 -2.75 -4.27
C LEU A 111 -1.27 -2.96 -5.05
N ALA A 112 -1.15 -3.41 -6.29
CA ALA A 112 -2.27 -3.81 -7.12
C ALA A 112 -2.09 -5.25 -7.58
N GLU A 113 -3.14 -6.05 -7.43
CA GLU A 113 -3.25 -7.35 -8.09
C GLU A 113 -3.78 -7.16 -9.50
N TYR A 114 -3.25 -7.89 -10.46
CA TYR A 114 -3.78 -7.91 -11.82
C TYR A 114 -3.76 -9.31 -12.43
N LEU A 115 -4.68 -9.53 -13.37
CA LEU A 115 -4.72 -10.71 -14.21
C LEU A 115 -3.81 -10.49 -15.42
N THR A 116 -2.83 -11.39 -15.59
CA THR A 116 -1.94 -11.41 -16.77
C THR A 116 -2.68 -11.94 -18.00
N ASP A 117 -2.11 -11.71 -19.19
CA ASP A 117 -2.60 -12.31 -20.45
C ASP A 117 -2.54 -13.86 -20.44
N GLN A 118 -1.78 -14.46 -19.52
CA GLN A 118 -1.66 -15.90 -19.32
C GLN A 118 -2.68 -16.46 -18.30
N ASN A 119 -3.64 -15.64 -17.85
CA ASN A 119 -4.59 -15.96 -16.78
C ASN A 119 -3.94 -16.31 -15.43
N THR A 120 -2.79 -15.71 -15.14
CA THR A 120 -2.13 -15.83 -13.84
C THR A 120 -2.22 -14.53 -13.05
N LEU A 121 -2.03 -14.63 -11.73
CA LEU A 121 -1.95 -13.49 -10.85
C LEU A 121 -0.61 -12.77 -11.07
N GLY A 122 -0.67 -11.45 -11.12
CA GLY A 122 0.49 -10.57 -11.12
C GLY A 122 0.31 -9.45 -10.10
N PHE A 123 1.43 -8.89 -9.67
CA PHE A 123 1.49 -7.80 -8.71
C PHE A 123 2.19 -6.59 -9.31
N PHE A 124 1.60 -5.42 -9.10
CA PHE A 124 2.24 -4.15 -9.36
C PHE A 124 2.43 -3.41 -8.05
N TYR A 125 3.66 -3.00 -7.79
CA TYR A 125 4.01 -2.23 -6.62
C TYR A 125 4.55 -0.86 -7.02
N LEU A 126 4.20 0.17 -6.27
CA LEU A 126 4.87 1.46 -6.34
C LEU A 126 4.89 2.09 -4.94
N GLY A 127 6.08 2.43 -4.42
CA GLY A 127 6.19 3.03 -3.10
C GLY A 127 7.42 3.90 -2.90
N GLY A 128 7.28 4.96 -2.10
CA GLY A 128 8.41 5.73 -1.60
C GLY A 128 9.14 5.01 -0.46
N LEU A 129 10.42 5.33 -0.24
CA LEU A 129 11.24 4.61 0.74
C LEU A 129 10.74 4.72 2.19
N CYS A 130 10.24 5.89 2.59
CA CYS A 130 9.78 6.11 3.96
C CYS A 130 8.46 5.41 4.31
N PRO A 131 7.41 5.44 3.47
CA PRO A 131 6.23 4.62 3.70
C PRO A 131 6.54 3.12 3.59
N MET A 132 7.46 2.71 2.69
CA MET A 132 7.97 1.34 2.64
C MET A 132 8.56 0.88 3.96
N GLU A 133 9.52 1.62 4.52
CA GLU A 133 10.15 1.24 5.78
C GLU A 133 9.15 1.27 6.93
N ALA A 134 8.24 2.26 6.96
CA ALA A 134 7.26 2.38 8.04
C ALA A 134 6.30 1.19 8.04
N LYS A 135 5.85 0.81 6.85
CA LYS A 135 4.98 -0.34 6.68
C LYS A 135 5.73 -1.64 6.97
N ASN A 136 6.99 -1.77 6.56
CA ASN A 136 7.82 -2.91 6.90
C ASN A 136 7.93 -3.10 8.43
N GLU A 137 8.18 -2.03 9.18
CA GLU A 137 8.21 -2.07 10.65
C GLU A 137 6.84 -2.39 11.26
N GLU A 138 5.75 -1.81 10.74
CA GLU A 138 4.39 -2.12 11.19
C GLU A 138 4.07 -3.61 11.01
N THR A 139 4.30 -4.15 9.81
CA THR A 139 4.02 -5.56 9.49
C THR A 139 4.85 -6.52 10.33
N LYS A 140 6.10 -6.19 10.67
CA LYS A 140 6.92 -7.00 11.60
C LYS A 140 6.35 -7.04 13.02
N ASN A 141 5.72 -5.96 13.45
CA ASN A 141 5.13 -5.85 14.79
C ASN A 141 3.75 -6.51 14.88
N ASP A 142 3.10 -6.79 13.75
CA ASP A 142 1.86 -7.54 13.71
C ASP A 142 2.12 -9.06 13.83
N LYS A 143 1.88 -9.59 15.04
CA LYS A 143 2.07 -11.02 15.36
C LYS A 143 1.19 -11.97 14.54
N SER A 144 0.17 -11.48 13.83
CA SER A 144 -0.66 -12.31 12.95
C SER A 144 0.03 -12.63 11.62
N PHE A 145 1.01 -11.81 11.22
CA PHE A 145 1.86 -12.04 10.06
C PHE A 145 3.18 -12.58 10.58
N ASN A 146 3.45 -13.88 10.38
CA ASN A 146 4.76 -14.47 10.71
C ASN A 146 5.84 -13.93 9.75
N TYR A 147 6.17 -12.65 9.88
CA TYR A 147 7.03 -11.85 9.03
C TYR A 147 7.99 -11.05 9.91
N ASP A 148 9.29 -11.25 9.73
CA ASP A 148 10.35 -10.60 10.51
C ASP A 148 11.56 -10.31 9.61
N LYS A 149 11.28 -9.69 8.46
CA LYS A 149 12.30 -9.39 7.44
C LYS A 149 12.54 -7.90 7.36
N ASP A 150 13.80 -7.52 7.30
CA ASP A 150 14.22 -6.17 6.98
C ASP A 150 14.40 -6.05 5.47
N ILE A 151 13.62 -5.19 4.82
CA ILE A 151 13.77 -4.96 3.37
C ILE A 151 14.91 -4.01 3.06
N PHE A 152 15.36 -3.21 4.04
CA PHE A 152 16.44 -2.24 3.87
C PHE A 152 17.65 -2.57 4.73
N TYR A 153 18.84 -2.25 4.21
CA TYR A 153 20.08 -2.17 4.98
C TYR A 153 20.89 -0.94 4.57
N MET A 154 21.71 -0.44 5.51
CA MET A 154 22.55 0.74 5.27
C MET A 154 23.92 0.32 4.73
N GLY A 155 24.34 0.95 3.63
CA GLY A 155 25.74 1.05 3.23
C GLY A 155 26.44 2.21 3.92
N SER A 156 27.60 2.63 3.41
CA SER A 156 28.37 3.74 3.99
C SER A 156 27.60 5.06 3.97
N ASP A 157 26.86 5.36 2.89
CA ASP A 157 26.04 6.57 2.73
C ASP A 157 24.77 6.33 1.90
N THR A 158 24.38 5.07 1.73
CA THR A 158 23.37 4.65 0.76
C THR A 158 22.40 3.66 1.38
N VAL A 159 21.13 3.75 1.01
CA VAL A 159 20.14 2.73 1.39
C VAL A 159 20.11 1.65 0.32
N HIS A 160 20.17 0.41 0.79
CA HIS A 160 20.07 -0.79 -0.03
C HIS A 160 18.78 -1.55 0.23
N LEU A 161 18.17 -2.04 -0.84
CA LEU A 161 16.99 -2.90 -0.81
C LEU A 161 17.41 -4.37 -0.96
N ASP A 162 17.00 -5.23 -0.04
CA ASP A 162 17.13 -6.68 -0.15
C ASP A 162 15.95 -7.23 -0.96
N VAL A 163 16.23 -7.75 -2.14
CA VAL A 163 15.20 -8.19 -3.10
C VAL A 163 14.42 -9.41 -2.59
N ALA A 164 15.07 -10.34 -1.89
CA ALA A 164 14.40 -11.53 -1.37
C ALA A 164 13.43 -11.15 -0.25
N ASN A 165 13.90 -10.32 0.70
CA ASN A 165 13.05 -9.81 1.77
C ASN A 165 11.94 -8.91 1.23
N PHE A 166 12.20 -8.17 0.14
CA PHE A 166 11.16 -7.38 -0.51
C PHE A 166 10.07 -8.26 -1.14
N GLY A 167 10.42 -9.41 -1.74
CA GLY A 167 9.43 -10.39 -2.18
C GLY A 167 8.52 -10.85 -1.03
N GLU A 168 9.10 -11.21 0.11
CA GLU A 168 8.34 -11.58 1.32
C GLU A 168 7.46 -10.43 1.84
N PHE A 169 7.95 -9.19 1.74
CA PHE A 169 7.17 -8.00 2.09
C PHE A 169 5.93 -7.84 1.20
N ILE A 170 6.05 -8.09 -0.11
CA ILE A 170 4.90 -8.08 -1.02
C ILE A 170 3.88 -9.17 -0.62
N CYS A 171 4.33 -10.38 -0.29
CA CYS A 171 3.44 -11.43 0.22
C CYS A 171 2.72 -11.02 1.51
N ALA A 172 3.41 -10.30 2.40
CA ALA A 172 2.80 -9.81 3.63
C ALA A 172 1.74 -8.72 3.35
N LEU A 173 2.03 -7.77 2.45
CA LEU A 173 1.07 -6.76 2.02
C LEU A 173 -0.15 -7.36 1.34
N ASP A 174 0.04 -8.33 0.45
CA ASP A 174 -1.05 -9.05 -0.22
C ASP A 174 -1.98 -9.73 0.79
N ARG A 175 -1.41 -10.42 1.79
CA ARG A 175 -2.19 -11.02 2.88
C ARG A 175 -2.94 -9.97 3.69
N GLU A 176 -2.31 -8.84 3.99
CA GLU A 176 -2.93 -7.78 4.80
C GLU A 176 -4.06 -7.09 4.03
N TYR A 177 -3.81 -6.75 2.77
CA TYR A 177 -4.72 -5.95 1.96
C TYR A 177 -5.83 -6.77 1.36
N PHE A 178 -5.59 -8.04 1.03
CA PHE A 178 -6.52 -8.84 0.21
C PHE A 178 -6.85 -10.20 0.85
N GLY A 179 -6.20 -10.56 1.96
CA GLY A 179 -6.47 -11.80 2.71
C GLY A 179 -5.87 -13.06 2.09
N ASN A 180 -5.04 -12.90 1.06
CA ASN A 180 -4.44 -13.99 0.30
C ASN A 180 -3.29 -14.67 1.07
N GLN A 181 -2.99 -15.92 0.69
CA GLN A 181 -1.89 -16.70 1.27
C GLN A 181 -0.89 -17.12 0.19
N ILE A 182 -0.29 -16.13 -0.47
CA ILE A 182 0.80 -16.37 -1.41
C ILE A 182 2.13 -16.52 -0.68
N SER A 183 3.10 -17.13 -1.35
CA SER A 183 4.48 -17.28 -0.90
C SER A 183 5.46 -16.77 -1.95
N ILE A 184 6.69 -16.46 -1.53
CA ILE A 184 7.75 -16.05 -2.47
C ILE A 184 8.05 -17.09 -3.56
N ASN A 185 7.78 -18.37 -3.30
CA ASN A 185 7.97 -19.46 -4.25
C ASN A 185 6.95 -19.44 -5.41
N ASP A 186 5.86 -18.69 -5.26
CA ASP A 186 4.85 -18.54 -6.31
C ASP A 186 5.29 -17.55 -7.40
N PHE A 187 6.31 -16.73 -7.10
CA PHE A 187 6.84 -15.72 -8.02
C PHE A 187 7.72 -16.34 -9.10
N VAL A 188 7.46 -15.97 -10.36
CA VAL A 188 8.20 -16.45 -11.54
C VAL A 188 9.44 -15.63 -11.80
N ASP A 189 9.31 -14.32 -11.63
CA ASP A 189 10.39 -13.37 -11.89
C ASP A 189 10.38 -12.22 -10.87
N LEU A 190 11.32 -12.32 -9.93
CA LEU A 190 11.69 -11.26 -8.99
C LEU A 190 12.79 -10.37 -9.56
N LYS A 191 12.88 -10.13 -10.87
CA LYS A 191 13.94 -9.28 -11.45
C LYS A 191 13.43 -8.02 -12.15
N ASN A 192 12.11 -7.84 -12.26
CA ASN A 192 11.50 -6.66 -12.90
C ASN A 192 11.13 -5.58 -11.87
N TRP A 193 12.14 -5.05 -11.19
CA TRP A 193 12.02 -3.88 -10.30
C TRP A 193 12.68 -2.67 -10.93
N TYR A 194 12.12 -1.49 -10.72
CA TYR A 194 12.61 -0.25 -11.29
C TYR A 194 12.62 0.83 -10.22
N PHE A 195 13.72 1.53 -10.05
CA PHE A 195 13.72 2.77 -9.29
C PHE A 195 13.27 3.89 -10.22
N VAL A 196 12.20 4.60 -9.86
CA VAL A 196 11.68 5.73 -10.66
C VAL A 196 12.62 6.93 -10.56
N SER A 197 13.44 7.00 -9.51
CA SER A 197 14.62 7.86 -9.40
C SER A 197 15.68 7.25 -8.45
N GLY A 198 16.98 7.35 -8.80
CA GLY A 198 18.09 6.70 -8.08
C GLY A 198 19.17 6.13 -9.04
N SER A 199 20.40 5.92 -8.55
CA SER A 199 21.54 5.50 -9.41
C SER A 199 21.77 3.99 -9.39
N ILE A 200 21.68 3.39 -10.59
CA ILE A 200 22.22 2.08 -11.03
C ILE A 200 21.68 0.84 -10.29
N MET A 201 21.10 -0.08 -11.06
CA MET A 201 20.85 -1.48 -10.64
C MET A 201 22.04 -2.35 -11.01
N ASN A 202 22.61 -3.07 -10.04
CA ASN A 202 23.34 -4.31 -10.28
C ASN A 202 22.73 -5.40 -9.40
N GLN A 203 21.91 -6.24 -10.04
CA GLN A 203 21.22 -7.49 -9.69
C GLN A 203 20.77 -7.84 -8.26
N ASP A 204 21.31 -7.32 -7.17
CA ASP A 204 20.83 -7.64 -5.80
C ASP A 204 20.92 -6.45 -4.83
N ILE A 205 21.36 -5.30 -5.32
CA ILE A 205 21.62 -4.12 -4.51
C ILE A 205 21.12 -2.90 -5.25
N VAL A 206 20.26 -2.13 -4.59
CA VAL A 206 19.83 -0.82 -5.09
C VAL A 206 20.42 0.29 -4.24
N THR A 207 20.69 1.45 -4.83
CA THR A 207 21.32 2.58 -4.14
C THR A 207 20.43 3.80 -4.26
N ALA A 208 19.85 4.21 -3.14
CA ALA A 208 19.15 5.49 -3.03
C ALA A 208 20.02 6.52 -2.32
N THR A 209 20.15 7.71 -2.92
CA THR A 209 20.87 8.86 -2.35
C THR A 209 19.95 10.02 -1.96
N ASP A 210 18.69 10.01 -2.38
CA ASP A 210 17.67 11.01 -2.05
C ASP A 210 16.33 10.34 -1.71
N PRO A 211 16.01 10.14 -0.42
CA PRO A 211 14.77 9.47 -0.02
C PRO A 211 13.51 10.27 -0.35
N GLU A 212 13.63 11.58 -0.58
CA GLU A 212 12.48 12.46 -0.84
C GLU A 212 11.97 12.33 -2.27
N ARG A 213 12.75 11.72 -3.14
CA ARG A 213 12.43 11.53 -4.56
C ARG A 213 12.43 10.08 -4.98
N THR A 214 13.09 9.21 -4.21
CA THR A 214 13.26 7.81 -4.56
C THR A 214 11.96 7.05 -4.35
N GLN A 215 11.52 6.37 -5.41
CA GLN A 215 10.43 5.41 -5.38
C GLN A 215 10.89 4.09 -5.97
N VAL A 216 10.37 3.00 -5.41
CA VAL A 216 10.53 1.63 -5.89
C VAL A 216 9.27 1.24 -6.64
N LEU A 217 9.44 0.75 -7.86
CA LEU A 217 8.39 0.16 -8.68
C LEU A 217 8.69 -1.33 -8.86
N ALA A 218 7.66 -2.17 -8.78
CA ALA A 218 7.75 -3.59 -9.12
C ALA A 218 6.68 -3.97 -10.12
N LYS A 219 7.03 -4.89 -11.01
CA LYS A 219 6.06 -5.75 -11.68
C LYS A 219 6.48 -7.19 -11.47
N ILE A 220 5.67 -7.96 -10.76
CA ILE A 220 5.96 -9.34 -10.36
C ILE A 220 4.92 -10.24 -11.02
N GLU A 221 5.38 -11.26 -11.73
CA GLU A 221 4.51 -12.28 -12.31
C GLU A 221 4.56 -13.54 -11.45
N THR A 222 3.42 -14.24 -11.32
CA THR A 222 3.31 -15.48 -10.55
C THR A 222 2.87 -16.64 -11.43
N ASN A 223 3.06 -17.86 -10.92
CA ASN A 223 2.51 -19.08 -11.50
C ASN A 223 1.10 -19.40 -11.00
N ILE A 224 0.48 -18.52 -10.21
CA ILE A 224 -0.84 -18.76 -9.60
C ILE A 224 -1.92 -18.53 -10.66
N PRO A 225 -2.70 -19.55 -11.05
CA PRO A 225 -3.81 -19.35 -11.97
C PRO A 225 -4.97 -18.64 -11.29
N VAL A 226 -5.55 -17.64 -11.96
CA VAL A 226 -6.76 -16.96 -11.48
C VAL A 226 -7.98 -17.69 -12.03
N ASN A 227 -8.62 -18.47 -11.16
CA ASN A 227 -9.84 -19.20 -11.49
C ASN A 227 -11.09 -18.39 -11.09
N SER A 228 -12.26 -18.79 -11.57
CA SER A 228 -13.54 -18.15 -11.22
C SER A 228 -13.80 -18.07 -9.70
N GLY A 229 -13.26 -19.01 -8.90
CA GLY A 229 -13.34 -18.98 -7.44
C GLY A 229 -12.50 -17.87 -6.78
N TYR A 230 -11.38 -17.48 -7.38
CA TYR A 230 -10.55 -16.37 -6.90
C TYR A 230 -11.34 -15.06 -6.99
N LEU A 231 -11.93 -14.80 -8.16
CA LEU A 231 -12.73 -13.60 -8.43
C LEU A 231 -13.97 -13.47 -7.50
N ASN A 232 -14.53 -14.59 -7.04
CA ASN A 232 -15.72 -14.60 -6.17
C ASN A 232 -15.42 -14.40 -4.68
N ASN A 233 -14.18 -14.65 -4.21
CA ASN A 233 -13.82 -14.45 -2.80
C ASN A 233 -13.58 -12.98 -2.45
N HIS A 234 -13.22 -12.16 -3.45
CA HIS A 234 -12.92 -10.73 -3.26
C HIS A 234 -14.16 -9.82 -3.21
N SER A 235 -15.38 -10.37 -3.23
CA SER A 235 -16.64 -9.60 -3.13
C SER A 235 -17.25 -9.54 -1.73
N ASN A 236 -16.73 -10.26 -0.73
CA ASN A 236 -17.44 -10.49 0.54
C ASN A 236 -16.75 -10.00 1.83
N HIS A 237 -15.51 -9.49 1.80
CA HIS A 237 -14.77 -9.21 3.05
C HIS A 237 -14.86 -7.79 3.63
N TYR A 238 -15.50 -6.83 2.95
CA TYR A 238 -15.33 -5.40 3.33
C TYR A 238 -16.55 -4.64 3.84
N LEU A 239 -17.77 -5.16 3.66
CA LEU A 239 -18.97 -4.46 4.12
C LEU A 239 -19.18 -4.52 5.65
N ASP A 240 -18.63 -5.53 6.33
CA ASP A 240 -18.81 -5.68 7.79
C ASP A 240 -17.94 -4.71 8.61
N TYR A 241 -16.84 -4.20 8.06
CA TYR A 241 -15.90 -3.35 8.79
C TYR A 241 -16.14 -1.85 8.64
N CYS A 242 -16.86 -1.40 7.61
CA CYS A 242 -17.10 0.02 7.36
C CYS A 242 -18.37 0.55 8.06
N TYR A 243 -19.30 -0.33 8.43
CA TYR A 243 -20.62 0.05 9.00
C TYR A 243 -20.88 -0.51 10.41
N GLY A 244 -20.00 -1.35 10.94
CA GLY A 244 -20.10 -1.87 12.31
C GLY A 244 -19.76 -0.81 13.36
N ASN A 245 -20.79 -0.07 13.81
CA ASN A 245 -20.81 0.87 14.94
C ASN A 245 -20.74 2.38 14.65
N TYR A 246 -21.38 2.86 13.58
CA TYR A 246 -21.89 4.25 13.61
C TYR A 246 -23.24 4.28 14.33
N ILE A 247 -23.22 4.34 15.67
CA ILE A 247 -24.39 4.81 16.42
C ILE A 247 -24.42 6.33 16.20
N GLY A 248 -25.20 6.77 15.22
CA GLY A 248 -25.41 8.19 14.97
C GLY A 248 -25.92 8.91 16.23
N PRO A 249 -25.64 10.21 16.39
CA PRO A 249 -26.12 10.95 17.53
C PRO A 249 -27.65 11.04 17.49
N TYR A 250 -28.30 10.57 18.55
CA TYR A 250 -29.60 11.01 19.07
C TYR A 250 -30.61 11.55 18.06
N ASP A 251 -31.57 10.71 17.68
CA ASP A 251 -32.90 11.18 17.29
C ASP A 251 -33.64 11.56 18.60
N SER A 252 -33.47 12.82 19.03
CA SER A 252 -34.29 13.40 20.10
C SER A 252 -35.42 14.21 19.47
N ASN A 253 -36.46 13.50 19.03
CA ASN A 253 -37.82 14.04 18.97
C ASN A 253 -38.63 13.44 20.12
N ASN A 254 -38.48 14.06 21.29
CA ASN A 254 -39.50 14.26 22.32
C ASN A 254 -39.12 15.52 23.11
#